data_AF-A0A946YDY1-F1
#
_entry.id   AF-A0A946YDY1-F1
#
_cell.length_a   1.000
_cell.length_b   1.000
_cell.length_c   1.000
_cell.angle_alpha   90.00
_cell.angle_beta   90.00
_cell.angle_gamma   90.00
#
_symmetry.space_group_name_H-M   'P 1'
#
loop_
_entity.id
_entity.type
_entity.pdbx_description
1 polymer ?
#
loop_
_entity_poly.entity_id
_entity_poly.type
_entity_poly.pdbx_seq_one_letter_code
_entity_poly.pdbx_strand_id
1 'polypeptide(L)' 'MNQEYYEAVTKMEEMGVDAEYIQGWQGGYVLNPEREEQRVNEAYSAGYEDGKAHNTDNFGNWKK' A
#
# COMPACT_ATOMS: atom_id res chain seq x y z
N MET A 1 -13.73 1.07 -12.70
CA MET A 1 -12.97 0.97 -11.43
C MET A 1 -12.23 -0.37 -11.48
N ASN A 2 -10.94 -0.42 -11.14
CA ASN A 2 -10.18 -1.68 -11.19
C ASN A 2 -10.59 -2.56 -9.98
N GLN A 3 -11.07 -3.77 -10.25
CA GLN A 3 -11.61 -4.67 -9.24
C GLN A 3 -10.52 -5.21 -8.30
N GLU A 4 -9.36 -5.58 -8.84
CA GLU A 4 -8.23 -6.10 -8.04
C GLU A 4 -7.72 -5.06 -7.05
N TYR A 5 -7.59 -3.81 -7.50
CA TYR A 5 -7.22 -2.69 -6.63
C TYR A 5 -8.23 -2.52 -5.49
N TYR A 6 -9.52 -2.54 -5.82
CA TYR A 6 -10.58 -2.36 -4.83
C TYR A 6 -10.55 -3.48 -3.78
N GLU A 7 -10.48 -4.73 -4.22
CA GLU A 7 -10.42 -5.90 -3.33
C GLU A 7 -9.17 -5.89 -2.45
N ALA A 8 -8.02 -5.52 -2.99
CA ALA A 8 -6.78 -5.41 -2.22
C ALA A 8 -6.86 -4.33 -1.13
N VAL A 9 -7.37 -3.14 -1.46
CA VAL A 9 -7.55 -2.05 -0.49
C VAL A 9 -8.56 -2.44 0.58
N THR A 10 -9.73 -2.95 0.20
CA THR A 10 -10.74 -3.42 1.17
C THR A 10 -10.18 -4.48 2.10
N LYS A 11 -9.43 -5.46 1.57
CA LYS A 11 -8.77 -6.49 2.39
C LYS A 11 -7.77 -5.88 3.39
N MET A 12 -6.96 -4.91 2.98
CA MET A 12 -6.01 -4.25 3.89
C MET A 12 -6.72 -3.48 5.01
N GLU A 13 -7.80 -2.76 4.67
CA GLU A 13 -8.61 -2.02 5.65
C GLU A 13 -9.28 -2.97 6.65
N GLU A 14 -9.90 -4.06 6.19
CA GLU A 14 -10.50 -5.10 7.04
C GLU A 14 -9.47 -5.79 7.94
N MET A 15 -8.24 -5.95 7.45
CA MET A 15 -7.13 -6.55 8.19
C MET A 15 -6.51 -5.63 9.24
N GLY A 16 -6.87 -4.33 9.26
CA GLY A 16 -6.27 -3.35 10.17
C GLY A 16 -4.81 -3.03 9.83
N VAL A 17 -4.45 -3.06 8.54
CA VAL A 17 -3.11 -2.72 8.07
C VAL A 17 -2.82 -1.24 8.31
N ASP A 18 -1.54 -0.90 8.54
CA ASP A 18 -1.10 0.47 8.73
C ASP A 18 -1.53 1.37 7.55
N ALA A 19 -2.15 2.49 7.86
CA ALA A 19 -2.64 3.46 6.88
C ALA A 19 -1.51 3.98 5.97
N GLU A 20 -0.29 4.13 6.48
CA GLU A 20 0.84 4.58 5.65
C GLU A 20 1.25 3.50 4.64
N TYR A 21 1.20 2.22 5.02
CA TYR A 21 1.40 1.11 4.09
C TYR A 21 0.31 1.07 3.02
N ILE A 22 -0.97 1.20 3.41
CA ILE A 22 -2.10 1.23 2.46
C ILE A 22 -1.92 2.36 1.45
N GLN A 23 -1.57 3.56 1.92
CA GLN A 23 -1.35 4.72 1.06
C GLN A 23 -0.15 4.53 0.11
N GLY A 24 0.92 3.90 0.59
CA GLY A 24 2.05 3.49 -0.23
C GLY A 24 1.59 2.56 -1.35
N TRP A 25 0.92 1.47 -0.98
CA TRP A 25 0.44 0.45 -1.91
C TRP A 25 -0.49 1.01 -2.98
N GLN A 26 -1.43 1.87 -2.58
CA GLN A 26 -2.32 2.56 -3.50
C GLN A 26 -1.55 3.43 -4.51
N GLY A 27 -0.58 4.22 -4.03
CA GLY A 27 0.25 5.07 -4.87
C GLY A 27 1.14 4.28 -5.84
N GLY A 28 1.73 3.19 -5.36
CA GLY A 28 2.56 2.30 -6.18
C GLY A 28 1.77 1.58 -7.26
N TYR A 29 0.59 1.06 -6.94
CA TYR A 29 -0.28 0.35 -7.88
C TYR A 29 -0.66 1.20 -9.10
N VAL A 30 -0.93 2.49 -8.89
CA VAL A 30 -1.27 3.42 -9.99
C VAL A 30 -0.06 4.16 -10.56
N LEU A 31 1.16 3.79 -10.13
CA LEU A 31 2.43 4.39 -10.56
C LEU A 31 2.48 5.92 -10.37
N ASN A 32 1.90 6.42 -9.28
CA ASN A 32 2.04 7.83 -8.90
C ASN A 32 3.49 8.12 -8.52
N PRO A 33 4.00 9.35 -8.72
CA PRO A 33 5.25 9.76 -8.12
C PRO A 33 5.27 9.51 -6.62
N GLU A 34 6.41 9.07 -6.10
CA GLU A 34 6.60 8.93 -4.66
C GLU A 34 6.38 10.26 -3.95
N ARG A 35 5.90 10.19 -2.71
CA ARG A 35 5.82 11.37 -1.84
C ARG A 35 7.22 11.96 -1.63
N GLU A 36 7.24 13.24 -1.28
CA GLU A 36 8.46 13.93 -0.86
C GLU A 36 9.17 13.17 0.27
N GLU A 37 10.51 13.16 0.26
CA GLU A 37 11.37 12.42 1.20
C GLU A 37 11.01 12.68 2.69
N GLN A 38 10.60 13.91 3.01
CA GLN A 38 10.18 14.31 4.35
C GLN A 38 8.80 13.77 4.79
N ARG A 39 8.06 13.11 3.89
CA ARG A 39 6.72 12.56 4.09
C ARG A 39 6.66 11.04 3.88
N VAL A 40 7.78 10.40 3.53
CA VAL A 40 7.88 8.94 3.46
C VAL A 40 8.32 8.38 4.81
N ASN A 41 7.90 7.15 5.09
CA ASN A 41 8.36 6.36 6.22
C ASN A 41 8.46 4.89 5.78
N GLU A 42 8.93 4.03 6.68
CA GLU A 42 9.16 2.62 6.39
C GLU A 42 7.91 1.90 5.84
N ALA A 43 6.76 2.12 6.49
CA ALA A 43 5.49 1.53 6.08
C ALA A 43 5.05 2.00 4.69
N TYR A 44 5.13 3.31 4.43
CA TYR A 44 4.81 3.87 3.12
C TYR A 44 5.72 3.34 2.03
N SER A 45 7.05 3.34 2.24
CA SER A 45 8.01 2.88 1.24
C SER A 45 7.82 1.38 0.93
N ALA A 46 7.59 0.55 1.95
CA ALA A 46 7.29 -0.87 1.76
C ALA A 46 5.99 -1.07 0.99
N GLY A 47 4.94 -0.34 1.38
CA GLY A 47 3.66 -0.36 0.68
C GLY A 47 3.82 0.05 -0.78
N TYR A 48 4.57 1.11 -1.07
CA TYR A 48 4.77 1.62 -2.43
C TYR A 48 5.45 0.63 -3.35
N GLU A 49 6.50 -0.06 -2.89
CA GLU A 49 7.17 -1.10 -3.67
C GLU A 49 6.27 -2.33 -3.89
N ASP A 50 5.55 -2.79 -2.86
CA ASP A 50 4.58 -3.88 -3.00
C ASP A 50 3.42 -3.48 -3.93
N GLY A 51 2.98 -2.22 -3.86
CA GLY A 51 1.98 -1.63 -4.74
C GLY A 51 2.41 -1.65 -6.21
N LYS A 52 3.64 -1.22 -6.51
CA LYS A 52 4.23 -1.28 -7.86
C LYS A 52 4.33 -2.71 -8.39
N ALA A 53 4.60 -3.68 -7.52
CA ALA A 53 4.67 -5.10 -7.85
C ALA A 53 3.29 -5.79 -7.87
N HIS A 54 2.22 -5.09 -7.49
CA HIS A 54 0.88 -5.64 -7.26
C HIS A 54 0.88 -6.79 -6.23
N ASN A 55 1.84 -6.78 -5.30
CA ASN A 55 2.01 -7.82 -4.29
C ASN A 55 1.00 -7.65 -3.15
N THR A 56 0.32 -8.73 -2.78
CA THR A 56 -0.67 -8.74 -1.68
C THR A 56 -0.31 -9.69 -0.53
N ASP A 57 0.84 -10.36 -0.61
CA ASP A 57 1.26 -11.36 0.36
C ASP A 57 1.77 -10.73 1.66
N ASN A 58 2.30 -9.51 1.58
CA ASN A 58 2.95 -8.81 2.69
C ASN A 58 2.01 -8.04 3.61
N PHE A 59 0.71 -7.96 3.31
CA PHE A 59 -0.26 -7.18 4.10
C PHE A 59 -0.24 -7.54 5.58
N GLY A 60 -0.06 -8.83 5.89
CA GLY A 60 -0.02 -9.34 7.27
C GLY A 60 1.14 -8.80 8.11
N ASN A 61 2.24 -8.39 7.48
CA ASN A 61 3.43 -7.87 8.16
C ASN A 61 3.23 -6.44 8.68
N TRP A 62 2.21 -5.75 8.19
CA TRP A 62 1.95 -4.33 8.46
C TRP A 62 0.66 -4.11 9.25
N LYS A 63 0.14 -5.13 9.94
CA LYS A 63 -1.00 -4.97 10.85
C LYS A 63 -0.58 -4.13 12.08
N LYS A 64 -1.46 -3.24 12.52
CA LYS A 64 -1.28 -2.47 13.76
C LYS A 64 -1.60 -3.29 15.01
#